data_AF-A0A094WNS2-F1
#
_entry.id   AF-A0A094WNS2-F1
#
_cell.length_a   1.000
_cell.length_b   1.000
_cell.length_c   1.000
_cell.angle_alpha   90.00
_cell.angle_beta   90.00
_cell.angle_gamma   90.00
#
_symmetry.space_group_name_H-M   'P 1'
#
loop_
_entity.id
_entity.type
_entity.pdbx_description
1 polymer ?
#
loop_
_entity_poly.entity_id
_entity_poly.type
_entity_poly.pdbx_seq_one_letter_code
_entity_poly.pdbx_strand_id
1 'polypeptide(L)'
;MVTIKRGLERKILIIGSAWNLITSLLTIFSYYSWFDQEGAKRLENQDWNTMIAGSQMVNNVLQVILMFGIFMLVGAIVTFLIAVKLKDNEIQYGVIVWIAIWGLIQLVSMDILGFILFLIAFVIYLAKNRAVRLIKNGETASPVGH
;
A
#
# COMPACT_ATOMS: atom_id res chain seq x y z
N MET A 1 -0.37 30.57 17.39
CA MET A 1 0.31 29.62 16.49
C MET A 1 -0.68 28.51 16.15
N VAL A 2 -1.14 28.42 14.90
CA VAL A 2 -2.10 27.37 14.48
C VAL A 2 -1.34 26.07 14.29
N THR A 3 -1.61 25.05 15.10
CA THR A 3 -0.96 23.73 15.00
C THR A 3 -1.81 22.78 14.15
N ILE A 4 -1.31 22.43 12.95
CA ILE A 4 -1.95 21.41 12.12
C ILE A 4 -1.56 20.03 12.63
N LYS A 5 -2.51 19.35 13.30
CA LYS A 5 -2.35 17.96 13.78
C LYS A 5 -2.47 16.98 12.61
N ARG A 6 -1.58 15.99 12.54
CA ARG A 6 -1.59 14.92 11.52
C ARG A 6 -2.25 13.61 11.96
N GLY A 7 -3.09 13.66 12.99
CA GLY A 7 -3.76 12.47 13.55
C GLY A 7 -4.64 11.73 12.53
N LEU A 8 -5.28 12.46 11.61
CA LEU A 8 -6.14 11.86 10.58
C LEU A 8 -5.33 11.14 9.49
N GLU A 9 -4.24 11.72 8.99
CA GLU A 9 -3.35 11.03 8.04
C GLU A 9 -2.75 9.76 8.67
N ARG A 10 -2.34 9.85 9.94
CA ARG A 10 -1.81 8.71 10.69
C ARG A 10 -2.82 7.56 10.76
N LYS A 11 -4.07 7.85 11.12
CA LYS A 11 -5.13 6.84 11.18
C LYS A 11 -5.38 6.20 9.83
N ILE A 12 -5.45 6.99 8.76
CA ILE A 12 -5.68 6.46 7.40
C ILE A 12 -4.53 5.58 6.93
N LEU A 13 -3.28 5.99 7.18
CA LEU A 13 -2.12 5.16 6.84
C LEU A 13 -2.07 3.86 7.65
N ILE A 14 -2.47 3.89 8.92
CA ILE A 14 -2.61 2.67 9.73
C ILE A 14 -3.69 1.76 9.13
N ILE A 15 -4.86 2.30 8.76
CA ILE A 15 -5.92 1.53 8.11
C ILE A 15 -5.43 0.94 6.78
N GLY A 16 -4.76 1.73 5.95
CA GLY A 16 -4.16 1.26 4.69
C GLY A 16 -3.10 0.17 4.91
N SER A 17 -2.28 0.29 5.95
CA SER A 17 -1.32 -0.76 6.31
C SER A 17 -2.01 -2.04 6.79
N ALA A 18 -3.09 -1.92 7.57
CA ALA A 18 -3.87 -3.06 8.01
C ALA A 18 -4.56 -3.76 6.83
N TRP A 19 -5.07 -2.98 5.86
CA TRP A 19 -5.63 -3.53 4.63
C TRP A 19 -4.58 -4.32 3.83
N ASN A 20 -3.40 -3.73 3.58
CA ASN A 20 -2.31 -4.44 2.90
C ASN A 20 -1.88 -5.72 3.62
N LEU A 21 -1.87 -5.67 4.96
CA LEU A 21 -1.59 -6.86 5.77
C LEU A 21 -2.65 -7.93 5.52
N ILE A 22 -3.94 -7.59 5.60
CA ILE A 22 -5.03 -8.52 5.31
C ILE A 22 -4.89 -9.10 3.90
N THR A 23 -4.69 -8.27 2.87
CA THR A 23 -4.50 -8.71 1.48
C THR A 23 -3.31 -9.66 1.35
N SER A 24 -2.18 -9.37 2.01
CA SER A 24 -1.00 -10.24 1.99
C SER A 24 -1.26 -11.60 2.64
N LEU A 25 -1.98 -11.62 3.77
CA LEU A 25 -2.31 -12.85 4.49
C LEU A 25 -3.29 -13.71 3.67
N LEU A 26 -4.33 -13.10 3.10
CA LEU A 26 -5.26 -13.80 2.22
C LEU A 26 -4.56 -14.36 0.99
N THR A 27 -3.59 -13.63 0.43
CA THR A 27 -2.82 -14.10 -0.72
C THR A 27 -1.94 -15.31 -0.35
N ILE A 28 -1.15 -15.20 0.72
CA ILE A 28 -0.18 -16.22 1.13
C ILE A 28 -0.87 -17.48 1.65
N PHE A 29 -1.92 -17.35 2.45
CA PHE A 29 -2.54 -18.49 3.12
C PHE A 29 -3.76 -19.03 2.38
N SER A 30 -4.63 -18.15 1.86
CA SER A 30 -5.87 -18.58 1.23
C SER A 30 -5.68 -18.83 -0.26
N TYR A 31 -5.23 -17.82 -1.01
CA TYR A 31 -5.16 -17.91 -2.47
C TYR A 31 -4.09 -18.90 -2.93
N TYR A 32 -2.90 -18.86 -2.34
CA TYR A 32 -1.83 -19.83 -2.62
C TYR A 32 -2.31 -21.28 -2.43
N SER A 33 -2.87 -21.60 -1.25
CA SER A 33 -3.32 -22.96 -0.92
C SER A 33 -4.46 -23.43 -1.82
N TRP A 34 -5.41 -22.54 -2.13
CA TRP A 34 -6.49 -22.84 -3.07
C TRP A 34 -5.95 -23.10 -4.48
N PHE A 35 -5.03 -22.27 -4.97
CA PHE A 35 -4.46 -22.40 -6.32
C PHE A 35 -3.65 -23.69 -6.47
N ASP A 36 -2.88 -24.06 -5.44
CA ASP A 36 -2.10 -25.31 -5.42
C ASP A 36 -3.02 -26.55 -5.54
N GLN A 37 -4.07 -26.60 -4.71
CA GLN A 37 -5.03 -27.71 -4.72
C GLN A 37 -5.82 -27.80 -6.02
N GLU A 38 -6.29 -26.66 -6.54
CA GLU A 38 -7.05 -26.62 -7.79
C GLU A 38 -6.13 -26.95 -8.99
N GLY A 39 -4.89 -26.45 -8.97
CA GLY A 39 -3.87 -26.74 -9.98
C GLY A 39 -3.56 -28.24 -10.05
N ALA A 40 -3.35 -28.90 -8.91
CA ALA A 40 -3.11 -30.34 -8.84
C ALA A 40 -4.31 -31.15 -9.39
N LYS A 41 -5.54 -30.82 -8.96
CA LYS A 41 -6.76 -31.51 -9.43
C LYS A 41 -6.98 -31.41 -10.93
N ARG A 42 -6.66 -30.26 -11.53
CA ARG A 42 -6.82 -30.04 -12.98
C ARG A 42 -5.83 -30.85 -13.81
N LEU A 43 -4.67 -31.18 -13.24
CA LEU A 43 -3.59 -31.92 -13.88
C LEU A 43 -3.71 -33.44 -13.71
N GLU A 44 -4.42 -33.91 -12.69
CA GLU A 44 -4.58 -35.34 -12.36
C GLU A 44 -5.24 -36.16 -13.49
N ASN A 45 -6.06 -35.53 -14.34
CA ASN A 45 -6.78 -36.19 -15.44
C ASN A 45 -6.16 -35.95 -16.82
N GLN A 46 -4.95 -35.38 -16.91
CA GLN A 46 -4.29 -35.04 -18.17
C GLN A 46 -3.26 -36.10 -18.57
N ASP A 47 -2.84 -36.09 -19.84
CA ASP A 47 -1.75 -36.96 -20.30
C ASP A 47 -0.42 -36.62 -19.62
N TRP A 48 0.51 -37.59 -19.62
CA TRP A 48 1.80 -37.48 -18.94
C TRP A 48 2.63 -36.25 -19.34
N ASN A 49 2.63 -35.87 -20.62
CA ASN A 49 3.40 -34.71 -21.08
C ASN A 49 2.76 -33.40 -20.59
N THR A 50 1.43 -33.30 -20.66
CA THR A 50 0.68 -32.15 -20.15
C THR A 50 0.78 -32.03 -18.62
N MET A 51 0.81 -33.15 -17.90
CA MET A 51 0.99 -33.16 -16.44
C MET A 51 2.35 -32.58 -16.03
N ILE A 52 3.44 -32.96 -16.72
CA ILE A 52 4.79 -32.44 -16.43
C ILE A 52 4.88 -30.94 -16.73
N ALA A 53 4.47 -30.52 -17.92
CA ALA A 53 4.52 -29.10 -18.30
C ALA A 53 3.59 -28.24 -17.41
N GLY A 54 2.40 -28.76 -17.11
CA GLY A 54 1.40 -28.09 -16.28
C GLY A 54 1.84 -27.95 -14.82
N SER A 55 2.45 -28.97 -14.23
CA SER A 55 2.95 -28.91 -12.85
C SER A 55 4.07 -27.87 -12.68
N GLN A 56 4.98 -27.77 -13.66
CA GLN A 56 5.98 -26.71 -13.67
C GLN A 56 5.33 -25.32 -13.76
N MET A 57 4.32 -25.16 -14.62
CA MET A 57 3.61 -23.88 -14.75
C MET A 57 2.87 -23.50 -13.47
N VAL A 58 2.15 -24.44 -12.84
CA VAL A 58 1.49 -24.24 -11.54
C VAL A 58 2.50 -23.80 -10.49
N ASN A 59 3.63 -24.49 -10.38
CA ASN A 59 4.68 -24.15 -9.42
C ASN A 59 5.25 -22.73 -9.67
N ASN A 60 5.50 -22.36 -10.93
CA ASN A 60 5.97 -21.01 -11.27
C ASN A 60 4.94 -19.94 -10.87
N VAL A 61 3.64 -20.19 -11.09
CA VAL A 61 2.57 -19.25 -10.70
C VAL A 61 2.47 -19.15 -9.17
N LEU A 62 2.58 -20.26 -8.44
CA LEU A 62 2.61 -20.28 -6.98
C LEU A 62 3.77 -19.44 -6.42
N GLN A 63 4.96 -19.52 -7.03
CA GLN A 63 6.09 -18.66 -6.64
C GLN A 63 5.79 -17.18 -6.83
N VAL A 64 5.14 -16.80 -7.95
CA VAL A 64 4.72 -15.42 -8.20
C VAL A 64 3.68 -14.95 -7.18
N ILE A 65 2.69 -15.79 -6.86
CA ILE A 65 1.67 -15.51 -5.83
C ILE A 65 2.33 -15.26 -4.47
N LEU A 66 3.25 -16.13 -4.07
CA LEU A 66 3.97 -16.00 -2.80
C LEU A 66 4.83 -14.74 -2.77
N MET A 67 5.57 -14.46 -3.85
CA MET A 67 6.40 -13.27 -3.97
C MET A 67 5.57 -11.99 -3.86
N PHE A 68 4.42 -11.93 -4.54
CA PHE A 68 3.49 -10.81 -4.44
C PHE A 68 2.93 -10.67 -3.02
N GLY A 69 2.52 -11.77 -2.39
CA GLY A 69 2.06 -11.77 -1.01
C GLY A 69 3.10 -11.22 -0.03
N ILE A 70 4.36 -11.64 -0.13
CA ILE A 70 5.45 -11.15 0.71
C ILE A 70 5.73 -9.66 0.42
N PHE A 71 5.70 -9.25 -0.85
CA PHE A 71 5.87 -7.84 -1.22
C PHE A 71 4.80 -6.95 -0.56
N MET A 72 3.52 -7.37 -0.60
CA MET A 72 2.43 -6.67 0.06
C MET A 72 2.60 -6.63 1.58
N LEU A 73 3.08 -7.73 2.18
CA LEU A 73 3.36 -7.81 3.62
C LEU A 73 4.45 -6.82 4.05
N VAL A 74 5.57 -6.77 3.33
CA VAL A 74 6.65 -5.79 3.58
C VAL A 74 6.10 -4.38 3.44
N GLY A 75 5.29 -4.14 2.41
CA GLY A 75 4.60 -2.88 2.20
C GLY A 75 3.71 -2.42 3.35
N ALA A 76 2.95 -3.36 3.93
CA ALA A 76 2.14 -3.12 5.11
C ALA A 76 3.00 -2.65 6.29
N ILE A 77 4.09 -3.39 6.59
CA ILE A 77 5.00 -3.08 7.69
C ILE A 77 5.64 -1.70 7.51
N VAL A 78 6.19 -1.42 6.32
CA VAL A 78 6.85 -0.13 6.05
C VAL A 78 5.85 1.03 6.14
N THR A 79 4.64 0.85 5.60
CA THR A 79 3.59 1.88 5.69
C THR A 79 3.16 2.14 7.12
N PHE A 80 3.06 1.09 7.95
CA PHE A 80 2.79 1.21 9.38
C PHE A 80 3.89 2.00 10.11
N LEU A 81 5.16 1.68 9.85
CA LEU A 81 6.30 2.40 10.44
C LEU A 81 6.31 3.89 10.04
N ILE A 82 6.01 4.20 8.78
CA ILE A 82 5.88 5.58 8.30
C ILE A 82 4.74 6.30 9.02
N ALA A 83 3.59 5.64 9.20
CA ALA A 83 2.45 6.22 9.90
C ALA A 83 2.79 6.59 11.35
N VAL A 84 3.47 5.71 12.08
CA VAL A 84 3.86 5.93 13.48
C VAL A 84 4.90 7.06 13.60
N LYS A 85 5.84 7.16 12.65
CA LYS A 85 6.89 8.18 12.63
C LYS A 85 6.48 9.52 12.01
N LEU A 86 5.21 9.67 11.61
CA LEU A 86 4.73 10.91 11.00
C LEU A 86 4.82 12.07 11.99
N LYS A 87 5.43 13.19 11.59
CA LYS A 87 5.61 14.37 12.44
C LYS A 87 4.58 15.44 12.12
N ASP A 88 4.09 16.10 13.15
CA ASP A 88 3.19 17.24 13.02
C ASP A 88 3.95 18.48 12.50
N ASN A 89 3.24 19.38 11.81
CA ASN A 89 3.73 20.67 11.32
C ASN A 89 4.94 20.67 10.34
N GLU A 90 5.50 19.52 9.99
CA GLU A 90 6.57 19.38 8.99
C GLU A 90 6.05 18.78 7.68
N ILE A 91 6.46 19.33 6.54
CA ILE A 91 6.15 18.74 5.22
C ILE A 91 7.15 17.63 4.93
N GLN A 92 6.67 16.38 4.85
CA GLN A 92 7.52 15.23 4.53
C GLN A 92 7.25 14.77 3.09
N TYR A 93 8.07 15.25 2.15
CA TYR A 93 7.92 14.91 0.73
C TYR A 93 8.03 13.40 0.45
N GLY A 94 8.88 12.69 1.20
CA GLY A 94 9.00 11.23 1.08
C GLY A 94 7.69 10.49 1.33
N VAL A 95 6.86 10.98 2.25
CA VAL A 95 5.55 10.37 2.56
C VAL A 95 4.58 10.56 1.39
N ILE A 96 4.61 11.71 0.71
CA ILE A 96 3.78 11.96 -0.47
C ILE A 96 4.09 10.95 -1.57
N VAL A 97 5.38 10.82 -1.89
CA VAL A 97 5.87 9.90 -2.93
C VAL A 97 5.54 8.46 -2.55
N TRP A 98 5.72 8.08 -1.28
CA TRP A 98 5.38 6.76 -0.78
C TRP A 98 3.89 6.43 -0.97
N ILE A 99 2.99 7.32 -0.55
CA ILE A 99 1.54 7.12 -0.69
C ILE A 99 1.15 7.04 -2.17
N ALA A 100 1.75 7.87 -3.03
CA ALA A 100 1.47 7.84 -4.46
C ALA A 100 1.91 6.52 -5.12
N ILE A 101 3.12 6.06 -4.82
CA ILE A 101 3.63 4.76 -5.31
C ILE A 101 2.72 3.62 -4.84
N TRP A 102 2.31 3.61 -3.57
CA TRP A 102 1.37 2.62 -3.07
C TRP A 102 0.02 2.68 -3.76
N GLY A 103 -0.54 3.88 -3.96
CA GLY A 103 -1.77 4.04 -4.75
C GLY A 103 -1.65 3.40 -6.14
N LEU A 104 -0.55 3.63 -6.86
CA LEU A 104 -0.32 3.03 -8.17
C LEU A 104 -0.19 1.49 -8.10
N ILE A 105 0.53 0.97 -7.11
CA ILE A 105 0.67 -0.48 -6.89
C ILE A 105 -0.70 -1.13 -6.66
N GLN A 106 -1.56 -0.52 -5.84
CA GLN A 106 -2.90 -1.05 -5.59
C GLN A 106 -3.74 -1.09 -6.86
N LEU A 107 -3.65 -0.04 -7.68
CA LEU A 107 -4.35 0.03 -8.95
C LEU A 107 -3.88 -1.06 -9.93
N VAL A 108 -2.56 -1.25 -10.06
CA VAL A 108 -1.97 -2.32 -10.89
C VAL A 108 -2.36 -3.71 -10.39
N SER A 109 -2.48 -3.87 -9.07
CA SER A 109 -2.91 -5.11 -8.43
C SER A 109 -4.43 -5.34 -8.47
N MET A 110 -5.18 -4.40 -9.07
CA MET A 110 -6.65 -4.38 -9.07
C MET A 110 -7.30 -4.40 -7.67
N ASP A 111 -6.55 -4.00 -6.63
CA ASP A 111 -7.07 -3.85 -5.27
C ASP A 111 -7.74 -2.48 -5.14
N ILE A 112 -9.02 -2.43 -5.51
CA ILE A 112 -9.83 -1.19 -5.51
C ILE A 112 -9.94 -0.59 -4.11
N LEU A 113 -10.09 -1.44 -3.08
CA LEU A 113 -10.23 -0.99 -1.69
C LEU A 113 -8.93 -0.38 -1.18
N GLY A 114 -7.81 -1.05 -1.42
CA GLY A 114 -6.48 -0.52 -1.13
C GLY A 114 -6.24 0.80 -1.87
N PHE A 115 -6.58 0.85 -3.17
CA PHE A 115 -6.42 2.04 -3.99
C PHE A 115 -7.19 3.24 -3.41
N ILE A 116 -8.46 3.06 -3.05
CA ILE A 116 -9.28 4.13 -2.47
C ILE A 116 -8.67 4.62 -1.15
N LEU A 117 -8.20 3.72 -0.29
CA LEU A 117 -7.56 4.11 0.99
C LEU A 117 -6.31 4.97 0.78
N PHE A 118 -5.41 4.56 -0.12
CA PHE A 118 -4.20 5.32 -0.42
C PHE A 118 -4.49 6.62 -1.19
N LEU A 119 -5.52 6.65 -2.04
CA LEU A 119 -5.98 7.85 -2.72
C LEU A 119 -6.51 8.89 -1.73
N ILE A 120 -7.36 8.49 -0.79
CA ILE A 120 -7.86 9.37 0.27
C ILE A 120 -6.69 9.91 1.10
N ALA A 121 -5.75 9.04 1.50
CA ALA A 121 -4.55 9.46 2.22
C ALA A 121 -3.77 10.51 1.43
N PHE A 122 -3.60 10.30 0.12
CA PHE A 122 -2.85 11.19 -0.77
C PHE A 122 -3.47 12.58 -0.85
N VAL A 123 -4.79 12.65 -1.13
CA VAL A 123 -5.52 13.91 -1.25
C VAL A 123 -5.48 14.70 0.05
N ILE A 124 -5.70 14.04 1.19
CA ILE A 124 -5.70 14.69 2.51
C ILE A 124 -4.29 15.22 2.84
N TYR A 125 -3.26 14.42 2.58
CA TYR A 125 -1.88 14.82 2.84
C TYR A 125 -1.47 16.02 1.98
N LEU A 126 -1.86 16.04 0.69
CA LEU A 126 -1.63 17.19 -0.19
C LEU A 126 -2.37 18.45 0.28
N ALA A 127 -3.64 18.33 0.67
CA ALA A 127 -4.44 19.45 1.15
C ALA A 127 -3.80 20.09 2.41
N LYS A 128 -3.40 19.27 3.38
CA LYS A 128 -2.75 19.77 4.60
C LYS A 128 -1.36 20.35 4.34
N ASN A 129 -0.58 19.78 3.43
CA ASN A 129 0.70 20.36 3.05
C ASN A 129 0.54 21.73 2.41
N ARG A 130 -0.49 21.93 1.57
CA ARG A 130 -0.82 23.26 1.04
C ARG A 130 -1.16 24.24 2.16
N ALA A 131 -1.96 23.82 3.14
CA ALA A 131 -2.30 24.65 4.30
C ALA A 131 -1.06 25.05 5.12
N VAL A 132 -0.15 24.11 5.41
CA VAL A 132 1.12 24.39 6.11
C VAL A 132 1.98 25.39 5.33
N ARG A 133 2.07 25.24 4.00
CA ARG A 133 2.79 26.20 3.15
C ARG A 133 2.19 27.60 3.20
N LEU A 134 0.86 27.71 3.17
CA LEU A 134 0.18 29.01 3.23
C LEU A 134 0.42 29.71 4.58
N ILE A 135 0.37 28.98 5.70
CA ILE A 135 0.67 29.54 7.03
C ILE A 135 2.12 30.03 7.08
N LYS A 136 3.07 29.21 6.63
CA LYS A 136 4.51 29.56 6.62
C LYS A 136 4.81 30.76 5.70
N ASN A 137 4.12 30.85 4.56
CA ASN A 137 4.27 31.95 3.61
C ASN A 137 3.56 33.23 4.09
N GLY A 138 2.43 33.11 4.80
CA GLY A 138 1.73 34.24 5.42
C GLY A 138 2.48 34.85 6.60
N GLU A 139 3.16 34.03 7.40
CA GLU A 139 4.07 34.49 8.46
C GLU A 139 5.33 35.18 7.90
N THR A 140 5.81 34.76 6.72
CA THR A 140 6.97 35.37 6.05
C THR A 140 6.63 36.60 5.19
N ALA A 141 5.34 36.88 4.97
CA ALA A 141 4.87 38.11 4.32
C ALA A 141 4.66 39.29 5.28
N SER A 142 4.85 39.08 6.60
CA SER A 142 4.93 40.17 7.58
C SER A 142 6.34 40.26 8.19
N PRO A 143 7.27 40.91 7.47
CA PRO A 143 8.34 41.60 8.18
C PRO A 143 8.70 42.92 7.47
N VAL A 144 7.90 43.98 7.64
CA VAL A 144 8.41 45.35 7.86
C VAL A 144 7.29 46.11 8.58
N GLY A 145 7.58 46.61 9.77
CA GLY A 145 6.66 47.46 10.51
C GLY A 145 6.39 48.78 9.80
N HIS A 146 5.20 49.33 10.04
CA HIS A 146 4.97 50.64 10.62
C HIS A 146 3.54 50.68 11.17
#